data_AF-A0A1I4A9F7-F1
#
_entry.id   AF-A0A1I4A9F7-F1
#
_cell.length_a   1.000
_cell.length_b   1.000
_cell.length_c   1.000
_cell.angle_alpha   90.00
_cell.angle_beta   90.00
_cell.angle_gamma   90.00
#
_symmetry.space_group_name_H-M   'P 1'
#
loop_
_entity.id
_entity.type
_entity.pdbx_description
1 polymer ?
#
loop_
_entity_poly.entity_id
_entity_poly.type
_entity_poly.pdbx_seq_one_letter_code
_entity_poly.pdbx_strand_id
1 'polypeptide(L)' 'MRAHFLGKDPSSLEGNSPTLFATDRSDRKTYIAQGWVVTDPDALADVGPVPPGEALIEIPEDVLAFYARNPEEEDR' A
#
# COMPACT_ATOMS: atom_id res chain seq x y z
N MET A 1 13.00 4.86 -11.00
CA MET A 1 11.91 4.77 -10.02
C MET A 1 12.49 5.04 -8.64
N ARG A 2 11.96 6.07 -7.97
CA ARG A 2 12.15 6.41 -6.58
C ARG A 2 10.79 6.39 -5.88
N ALA A 3 10.78 6.05 -4.60
CA ALA A 3 9.59 6.03 -3.76
C ALA A 3 9.53 7.31 -2.91
N HIS A 4 8.38 7.96 -2.90
CA HIS A 4 8.07 9.15 -2.12
C HIS A 4 6.98 8.80 -1.11
N PHE A 5 7.26 9.03 0.17
CA PHE A 5 6.32 8.72 1.25
C PHE A 5 5.05 9.54 1.13
N LEU A 6 3.89 8.88 1.17
CA LEU A 6 2.57 9.53 1.16
C LEU A 6 1.93 9.53 2.55
N GLY A 7 2.08 8.44 3.29
CA GLY A 7 1.44 8.30 4.58
C GLY A 7 1.65 6.93 5.20
N LYS A 8 1.41 6.85 6.50
CA LYS A 8 1.37 5.60 7.27
C LYS A 8 0.17 5.63 8.21
N ASP A 9 -0.19 4.47 8.73
CA ASP A 9 -1.19 4.35 9.79
C ASP A 9 -0.84 5.29 10.97
N PRO A 10 -1.76 6.20 11.38
CA PRO A 10 -1.52 7.18 12.44
C PRO A 10 -1.55 6.57 13.85
N SER A 11 -2.15 5.40 14.02
CA SER A 11 -2.21 4.63 15.27
C SER A 11 -0.98 3.72 15.45
N SER A 12 -0.08 3.71 14.48
CA SER A 12 1.21 3.03 14.52
C SER A 12 2.17 3.59 15.57
N LEU A 13 2.14 3.01 16.76
CA LEU A 13 3.17 3.15 17.79
C LEU A 13 4.39 2.29 17.38
N GLU A 14 5.46 2.97 16.96
CA GLU A 14 6.79 2.41 16.69
C GLU A 14 6.88 1.22 15.70
N GLY A 15 7.27 1.54 14.47
CA GLY A 15 8.10 0.65 13.64
C GLY A 15 7.41 -0.37 12.74
N ASN A 16 6.13 -0.70 12.93
CA ASN A 16 5.51 -1.78 12.15
C ASN A 16 4.15 -1.37 11.60
N SER A 17 4.09 -0.44 10.64
CA SER A 17 2.80 -0.13 10.04
C SER A 17 2.80 0.11 8.54
N PRO A 18 1.65 -0.19 7.92
CA PRO A 18 1.48 -0.11 6.50
C PRO A 18 1.71 1.32 6.03
N THR A 19 2.52 1.42 5.01
CA THR A 19 3.04 2.67 4.50
C THR A 19 2.83 2.70 3.00
N LEU A 20 2.29 3.81 2.52
CA LEU A 20 2.07 4.03 1.09
C LEU A 20 3.11 5.00 0.55
N PHE A 21 3.63 4.68 -0.63
CA PHE A 21 4.57 5.53 -1.36
C PHE A 21 4.07 5.76 -2.80
N ALA A 22 4.20 6.98 -3.29
CA ALA A 22 4.11 7.28 -4.72
C ALA A 22 5.46 6.99 -5.40
N THR A 23 5.43 6.62 -6.66
CA THR A 23 6.65 6.51 -7.46
C THR A 23 6.80 7.70 -8.41
N ASP A 24 8.03 8.17 -8.63
CA ASP A 24 8.38 9.24 -9.58
C ASP A 24 8.34 8.84 -11.07
N ARG A 25 7.60 7.78 -11.42
CA ARG A 25 7.52 7.29 -12.80
C ARG A 25 6.82 8.32 -13.69
N SER A 26 7.42 8.64 -14.83
CA SER A 26 6.85 9.55 -15.82
C SER A 26 5.93 8.87 -16.84
N ASP A 27 6.02 7.55 -16.98
CA ASP A 27 5.27 6.76 -17.96
C ASP A 27 3.90 6.29 -17.45
N ARG A 28 3.76 6.10 -16.14
CA ARG A 28 2.50 5.75 -15.47
C ARG A 28 2.54 6.09 -13.98
N LYS A 29 1.40 6.49 -13.43
CA LYS A 29 1.21 6.61 -11.98
C LYS A 29 1.28 5.19 -11.36
N THR A 30 2.19 4.97 -10.43
CA THR A 30 2.29 3.74 -9.63
C THR A 30 2.54 4.05 -8.17
N TYR A 31 2.09 3.13 -7.31
CA TYR A 31 2.23 3.23 -5.86
C TYR A 31 2.89 1.95 -5.33
N ILE A 32 3.59 2.08 -4.21
CA ILE A 32 4.15 0.97 -3.45
C ILE A 32 3.45 0.96 -2.10
N ALA A 33 2.88 -0.18 -1.74
CA ALA A 33 2.36 -0.41 -0.41
C ALA A 33 3.31 -1.35 0.34
N GLN A 34 3.70 -0.94 1.54
CA GLN A 34 4.30 -1.80 2.54
C GLN A 34 3.19 -2.17 3.53
N GLY A 35 3.11 -3.43 3.95
CA GLY A 35 2.11 -3.92 4.90
C GLY A 35 2.53 -5.28 5.45
N TRP A 36 1.63 -5.92 6.19
CA TRP A 36 1.88 -7.25 6.74
C TRP A 36 1.51 -8.32 5.73
N VAL A 37 2.39 -9.30 5.52
CA VAL A 37 2.07 -10.43 4.65
C VAL A 37 0.91 -11.22 5.24
N VAL A 38 -0.11 -11.48 4.43
CA VAL A 38 -1.26 -12.30 4.82
C VAL A 38 -0.78 -13.73 5.05
N THR A 39 -1.03 -14.24 6.26
CA THR A 39 -0.65 -15.61 6.66
C THR A 39 -1.85 -16.46 7.06
N ASP A 40 -3.04 -15.86 7.11
CA ASP A 40 -4.28 -16.56 7.41
C ASP A 40 -4.64 -17.53 6.26
N PRO A 41 -4.77 -18.84 6.53
CA PRO A 41 -4.95 -19.84 5.48
C PRO A 41 -6.31 -19.74 4.79
N ASP A 42 -7.36 -19.31 5.48
CA ASP A 42 -8.70 -19.17 4.90
C ASP A 42 -8.72 -17.97 3.94
N ALA A 43 -8.15 -16.83 4.35
CA ALA A 43 -8.00 -15.66 3.48
C ALA A 43 -7.12 -15.96 2.25
N LEU A 44 -6.04 -16.73 2.41
CA LEU A 44 -5.20 -17.15 1.29
C LEU A 44 -5.95 -18.09 0.33
N ALA A 45 -6.80 -18.99 0.85
CA ALA A 45 -7.62 -19.87 0.04
C ALA A 45 -8.68 -19.12 -0.77
N ASP A 46 -9.29 -18.09 -0.19
CA ASP A 46 -10.30 -17.24 -0.84
C ASP A 46 -9.70 -16.43 -2.01
N VAL A 47 -8.48 -15.90 -1.86
CA VAL A 47 -7.79 -15.18 -2.93
C VAL A 47 -7.26 -16.14 -4.00
N GLY A 48 -6.79 -17.31 -3.58
CA GLY A 48 -6.26 -18.34 -4.47
C GLY A 48 -4.75 -18.23 -4.74
N PRO A 49 -4.26 -18.88 -5.80
CA PRO A 49 -2.83 -19.04 -6.03
C PRO A 49 -2.13 -17.71 -6.34
N VAL A 50 -1.07 -17.41 -5.60
CA VAL A 50 -0.24 -16.21 -5.77
C VAL A 50 0.94 -16.53 -6.71
N PRO A 51 1.12 -15.79 -7.82
CA PRO A 51 2.24 -15.99 -8.74
C PRO A 51 3.62 -15.75 -8.11
N PRO A 52 4.70 -16.33 -8.69
CA PRO A 52 6.06 -16.06 -8.25
C PRO A 52 6.40 -14.57 -8.31
N GLY A 53 6.89 -14.03 -7.19
CA GLY A 53 7.26 -12.61 -7.08
C GLY A 53 6.13 -11.70 -6.59
N GLU A 54 4.93 -12.23 -6.35
CA GLU A 54 3.82 -11.51 -5.73
C GLU A 54 3.66 -11.89 -4.25
N ALA A 55 3.10 -10.98 -3.46
CA ALA A 55 2.76 -11.20 -2.06
C ALA A 55 1.43 -10.52 -1.74
N LEU A 56 0.58 -11.19 -0.98
CA LEU A 56 -0.63 -10.60 -0.43
C LEU A 56 -0.27 -9.90 0.87
N ILE A 57 -0.59 -8.61 0.96
CA ILE A 57 -0.38 -7.81 2.17
C ILE A 57 -1.70 -7.24 2.66
N GLU A 58 -1.85 -7.18 3.98
CA GLU A 58 -2.96 -6.52 4.64
C GLU A 58 -2.69 -5.01 4.75
N ILE A 59 -3.68 -4.21 4.36
CA ILE A 59 -3.65 -2.75 4.42
C ILE A 59 -4.92 -2.26 5.14
N PRO A 60 -4.80 -1.57 6.28
CA PRO A 60 -5.91 -0.94 6.99
C PRO A 60 -6.65 0.09 6.14
N GLU A 61 -7.96 0.18 6.34
CA GLU A 61 -8.83 1.14 5.65
C GLU A 61 -8.37 2.59 5.85
N ASP A 62 -7.89 2.95 7.05
CA ASP A 62 -7.38 4.28 7.34
C ASP A 62 -6.22 4.69 6.42
N VAL A 63 -5.37 3.73 6.02
CA VAL A 63 -4.27 3.97 5.06
C VAL A 63 -4.81 4.20 3.66
N LEU A 64 -5.86 3.48 3.26
CA LEU A 64 -6.53 3.69 1.98
C LEU A 64 -7.25 5.04 1.92
N ALA A 65 -7.79 5.53 3.04
CA ALA A 65 -8.42 6.85 3.11
C ALA A 65 -7.45 8.01 2.87
N PHE A 66 -6.15 7.87 3.22
CA PHE A 66 -5.13 8.87 2.87
C PHE A 66 -4.91 8.97 1.35
N TYR A 67 -5.08 7.88 0.60
CA TYR A 67 -5.00 7.91 -0.86
C TYR A 67 -6.15 8.70 -1.47
N ALA A 68 -7.39 8.47 -1.00
CA ALA A 68 -8.57 9.17 -1.51
C ALA A 68 -8.58 10.68 -1.21
N ARG A 69 -7.81 11.13 -0.22
CA ARG A 69 -7.70 12.55 0.18
C ARG A 69 -6.53 13.30 -0.47
N ASN A 70 -5.71 12.66 -1.30
CA ASN A 70 -4.69 13.32 -2.13
C ASN A 70 -5.00 13.33 -3.64
N PRO A 71 -6.19 13.75 -4.11
CA PRO A 71 -6.39 14.09 -5.52
C PRO A 71 -5.88 15.51 -5.88
N GLU A 72 -5.35 16.28 -4.92
CA GLU A 72 -5.03 17.71 -5.08
C GLU A 72 -3.67 18.04 -5.77
N GLU A 73 -3.10 17.11 -6.54
CA GLU A 73 -2.04 17.44 -7.53
C GLU A 73 -2.48 17.15 -8.98
N GLU A 74 -3.78 16.88 -9.22
CA GLU A 74 -4.31 16.70 -10.58
C GLU A 74 -4.77 18.03 -11.22
N ASP A 75 -4.71 19.16 -10.50
CA ASP A 75 -5.20 20.47 -10.97
C ASP A 75 -4.36 21.68 -10.49
N ARG A 76 -3.02 21.61 -10.62
CA ARG A 76 -2.16 22.80 -10.51
C ARG A 76 -1.10 22.90 -11.61
#